data_AF-Q3SG08-F1
#
_entry.id   AF-Q3SG08-F1
#
_cell.length_a   1.000
_cell.length_b   1.000
_cell.length_c   1.000
_cell.angle_alpha   90.00
_cell.angle_beta   90.00
_cell.angle_gamma   90.00
#
_symmetry.space_group_name_H-M   'P 1'
#
loop_
_entity.id
_entity.type
_entity.pdbx_description
1 polymer ?
#
loop_
_entity_poly.entity_id
_entity_poly.type
_entity_poly.pdbx_seq_one_letter_code
_entity_poly.pdbx_strand_id
1 'polypeptide(L)'
;MSNRDPETSSTAPAAPQIDAVNESRRRLTGAALGASAIFTLASRPVWANQCTISGMASGNLSQPGGVICAGCTPGYWLNHPLNWPSDFRPGTCLQCEATGSGNVCSEWDNDGTRFPFPGALRDAGKTMMQVLAMNGNEDPYQLGAHAIAALLNSAAPYPANYSYGYNTRDIYDLWNRYAATDPEGLKNMFQSLNERVCPLGNEGDAQQCTVSLDGPKPGKKR
;
A
#
# COMPACT_ATOMS: atom_id res chain seq x y z
N MET A 1 -67.14 31.98 72.66
CA MET A 1 -66.83 31.04 73.76
C MET A 1 -65.80 30.03 73.25
N SER A 2 -64.61 30.09 73.85
CA SER A 2 -63.52 29.10 73.99
C SER A 2 -63.56 27.77 73.22
N ASN A 3 -62.47 27.45 72.49
CA ASN A 3 -61.46 26.41 72.83
C ASN A 3 -60.74 25.90 71.55
N ARG A 4 -59.41 26.09 71.46
CA ARG A 4 -58.30 25.18 71.82
C ARG A 4 -57.94 24.16 70.72
N ASP A 5 -56.69 24.27 70.27
CA ASP A 5 -55.96 23.26 69.49
C ASP A 5 -55.84 21.91 70.22
N PRO A 6 -55.33 20.88 69.52
CA PRO A 6 -53.94 20.52 69.84
C PRO A 6 -53.07 20.16 68.62
N GLU A 7 -51.79 20.50 68.71
CA GLU A 7 -50.68 19.96 67.92
C GLU A 7 -50.43 18.48 68.24
N THR A 8 -49.93 17.73 67.25
CA THR A 8 -49.07 16.57 67.51
C THR A 8 -48.04 16.45 66.38
N SER A 9 -46.75 16.49 66.73
CA SER A 9 -45.59 16.42 65.83
C SER A 9 -45.06 15.00 65.67
N SER A 10 -44.62 14.62 64.46
CA SER A 10 -43.57 13.60 64.24
C SER A 10 -42.93 13.68 62.84
N THR A 11 -41.66 14.10 62.83
CA THR A 11 -40.47 13.58 62.10
C THR A 11 -40.41 13.58 60.55
N ALA A 12 -39.33 14.20 60.06
CA ALA A 12 -38.81 14.46 58.69
C ALA A 12 -38.39 13.20 57.87
N PRO A 13 -37.93 13.25 56.58
CA PRO A 13 -37.41 14.41 55.82
C PRO A 13 -37.85 14.58 54.34
N ALA A 14 -37.39 15.70 53.78
CA ALA A 14 -37.78 16.40 52.54
C ALA A 14 -37.44 15.72 51.20
N ALA A 15 -38.29 15.95 50.19
CA ALA A 15 -38.00 16.68 48.93
C ALA A 15 -39.03 16.35 47.83
N PRO A 16 -39.54 17.36 47.08
CA PRO A 16 -39.95 17.10 45.71
C PRO A 16 -39.35 18.15 44.78
N GLN A 17 -38.48 17.76 43.84
CA GLN A 17 -38.23 18.51 42.61
C GLN A 17 -37.95 17.51 41.49
N ILE A 18 -38.90 17.40 40.58
CA ILE A 18 -38.78 16.65 39.32
C ILE A 18 -38.04 17.57 38.36
N ASP A 19 -36.76 17.29 38.13
CA ASP A 19 -36.00 17.99 37.11
C ASP A 19 -36.54 17.61 35.72
N ALA A 20 -37.06 18.64 35.05
CA ALA A 20 -37.63 18.59 33.73
C ALA A 20 -36.59 18.08 32.72
N VAL A 21 -36.95 16.99 32.05
CA VAL A 21 -36.20 16.44 30.91
C VAL A 21 -36.08 17.53 29.83
N ASN A 22 -34.84 17.89 29.50
CA ASN A 22 -34.52 18.88 28.48
C ASN A 22 -34.89 18.34 27.08
N GLU A 23 -36.04 18.76 26.56
CA GLU A 23 -36.61 18.40 25.26
C GLU A 23 -35.85 18.98 24.04
N SER A 24 -34.66 19.57 24.22
CA SER A 24 -33.85 20.06 23.10
C SER A 24 -32.93 18.97 22.50
N ARG A 25 -32.89 17.76 23.07
CA ARG A 25 -32.05 16.63 22.61
C ARG A 25 -32.75 15.59 21.73
N ARG A 26 -33.93 15.88 21.20
CA ARG A 26 -34.64 14.93 20.31
C ARG A 26 -35.30 15.61 19.12
N ARG A 27 -34.48 16.07 18.18
CA ARG A 27 -34.90 16.32 16.80
C ARG A 27 -33.88 15.76 15.82
N LEU A 28 -33.94 14.45 15.62
CA LEU A 28 -33.49 13.81 14.38
C LEU A 28 -34.49 12.72 13.99
N THR A 29 -35.70 13.15 13.66
CA THR A 29 -36.68 12.32 12.98
C THR A 29 -37.36 13.21 11.94
N GLY A 30 -36.96 13.09 10.68
CA GLY A 30 -37.55 13.88 9.60
C GLY A 30 -36.77 13.79 8.29
N ALA A 31 -36.96 12.68 7.59
CA ALA A 31 -36.93 12.54 6.13
C ALA A 31 -35.79 13.21 5.33
N ALA A 32 -34.83 12.39 4.89
CA ALA A 32 -34.34 12.49 3.51
C ALA A 32 -33.99 11.07 3.03
N LEU A 33 -34.81 10.56 2.12
CA LEU A 33 -34.48 9.43 1.28
C LEU A 33 -33.26 9.84 0.42
N GLY A 34 -32.09 9.43 0.87
CA GLY A 34 -30.84 9.49 0.13
C GLY A 34 -29.99 8.37 0.67
N ALA A 35 -30.04 7.20 0.04
CA ALA A 35 -29.20 6.09 0.40
C ALA A 35 -27.74 6.49 0.15
N SER A 36 -27.10 7.09 1.15
CA SER A 36 -25.66 7.12 1.27
C SER A 36 -25.25 5.65 1.38
N ALA A 37 -24.85 5.05 0.26
CA ALA A 37 -24.19 3.76 0.31
C ALA A 37 -22.94 3.94 1.17
N ILE A 38 -23.03 3.53 2.43
CA ILE A 38 -21.85 3.36 3.27
C ILE A 38 -21.10 2.21 2.62
N PHE A 39 -20.11 2.55 1.80
CA PHE A 39 -19.10 1.61 1.37
C PHE A 39 -18.39 1.13 2.63
N THR A 40 -18.85 0.01 3.18
CA THR A 40 -18.11 -0.70 4.21
C THR A 40 -16.95 -1.35 3.49
N LEU A 41 -15.89 -0.57 3.24
CA LEU A 41 -14.61 -1.07 2.76
C LEU A 41 -14.25 -2.22 3.71
N ALA A 42 -14.15 -3.43 3.17
CA ALA A 42 -13.88 -4.65 3.92
C ALA A 42 -12.85 -4.33 5.01
N SER A 43 -13.23 -4.54 6.27
CA SER A 43 -12.55 -4.04 7.46
C SER A 43 -11.12 -4.57 7.53
N ARG A 44 -10.21 -3.87 6.84
CA ARG A 44 -8.78 -3.97 7.07
C ARG A 44 -8.56 -3.54 8.51
N PRO A 45 -7.64 -4.16 9.26
CA PRO A 45 -7.27 -3.64 10.57
C PRO A 45 -7.02 -2.13 10.41
N VAL A 46 -7.68 -1.31 11.24
CA VAL A 46 -7.75 0.17 11.14
C VAL A 46 -6.37 0.82 10.94
N TRP A 47 -5.35 0.11 11.36
CA TRP A 47 -3.93 0.42 11.31
C TRP A 47 -3.36 0.49 9.87
N ALA A 48 -3.79 -0.37 8.95
CA ALA A 48 -3.31 -0.36 7.57
C ALA A 48 -3.98 0.70 6.69
N ASN A 49 -5.18 1.16 7.08
CA ASN A 49 -5.93 2.15 6.30
C ASN A 49 -5.25 3.52 6.27
N GLN A 50 -4.39 3.84 7.25
CA GLN A 50 -3.65 5.10 7.32
C GLN A 50 -2.65 5.28 6.17
N CYS A 51 -2.16 4.18 5.59
CA CYS A 51 -1.17 4.21 4.51
C CYS A 51 -1.76 4.14 3.11
N THR A 52 -3.09 4.08 3.00
CA THR A 52 -3.78 4.33 1.73
C THR A 52 -3.72 5.82 1.36
N ILE A 53 -3.92 6.15 0.09
CA ILE A 53 -3.97 7.57 -0.35
C ILE A 53 -5.02 8.35 0.46
N SER A 54 -6.21 7.78 0.61
CA SER A 54 -7.31 8.34 1.41
C SER A 54 -6.98 8.42 2.90
N GLY A 55 -6.23 7.46 3.43
CA GLY A 55 -5.81 7.44 4.84
C GLY A 55 -4.85 8.57 5.17
N MET A 56 -3.87 8.80 4.30
CA MET A 56 -2.92 9.89 4.44
C MET A 56 -3.60 11.26 4.34
N ALA A 57 -4.58 11.40 3.43
CA ALA A 57 -5.36 12.64 3.30
C ALA A 57 -6.26 12.91 4.52
N SER A 58 -6.70 11.87 5.23
CA SER A 58 -7.61 11.99 6.38
C SER A 58 -6.92 12.30 7.71
N GLY A 59 -5.58 12.32 7.77
CA GLY A 59 -4.83 13.04 8.81
C GLY A 59 -5.06 12.63 10.28
N ASN A 60 -5.24 11.35 10.63
CA ASN A 60 -5.22 10.94 12.03
C ASN A 60 -3.78 10.67 12.53
N LEU A 61 -2.94 11.71 12.49
CA LEU A 61 -1.49 11.67 12.75
C LEU A 61 -1.10 11.61 14.25
N SER A 62 -2.08 11.55 15.15
CA SER A 62 -1.87 11.67 16.59
C SER A 62 -2.00 10.32 17.28
N GLN A 63 -1.13 9.35 16.97
CA GLN A 63 -1.04 8.13 17.77
C GLN A 63 0.42 7.69 17.97
N PRO A 64 0.98 7.84 19.18
CA PRO A 64 2.29 7.30 19.53
C PRO A 64 2.29 5.78 19.30
N GLY A 65 3.23 5.28 18.49
CA GLY A 65 3.28 3.86 18.08
C GLY A 65 2.45 3.52 16.83
N GLY A 66 2.06 4.51 16.04
CA GLY A 66 1.33 4.32 14.77
C GLY A 66 2.14 3.61 13.68
N VAL A 67 1.42 3.12 12.68
CA VAL A 67 2.00 2.44 11.51
C VAL A 67 2.80 3.42 10.66
N ILE A 68 4.02 3.05 10.29
CA ILE A 68 4.87 3.78 9.35
C ILE A 68 4.52 3.35 7.92
N CYS A 69 4.15 4.30 7.08
CA CYS A 69 3.85 4.02 5.69
C CYS A 69 5.12 3.80 4.89
N ALA A 70 5.29 2.57 4.42
CA ALA A 70 6.46 2.11 3.69
C ALA A 70 6.19 2.04 2.19
N GLY A 71 7.27 1.99 1.42
CA GLY A 71 7.26 1.74 -0.01
C GLY A 71 8.67 1.79 -0.55
N CYS A 72 9.03 0.81 -1.38
CA CYS A 72 10.29 0.76 -2.08
C CYS A 72 10.09 1.09 -3.57
N THR A 73 11.04 1.80 -4.16
CA THR A 73 10.94 2.32 -5.54
C THR A 73 11.07 1.19 -6.57
N PRO A 74 10.64 1.40 -7.83
CA PRO A 74 10.95 0.46 -8.92
C PRO A 74 12.44 0.14 -9.03
N GLY A 75 13.29 1.17 -8.87
CA GLY A 75 14.74 1.00 -8.85
C GLY A 75 15.23 0.10 -7.71
N TYR A 76 14.65 0.20 -6.51
CA TYR A 76 14.98 -0.72 -5.43
C TYR A 76 14.71 -2.17 -5.83
N TRP A 77 13.50 -2.45 -6.32
CA TRP A 77 13.10 -3.81 -6.70
C TRP A 77 13.90 -4.38 -7.87
N LEU A 78 14.28 -3.56 -8.85
CA LEU A 78 15.20 -3.94 -9.93
C LEU A 78 16.57 -4.37 -9.38
N ASN A 79 17.08 -3.64 -8.38
CA ASN A 79 18.42 -3.86 -7.84
C ASN A 79 18.48 -4.93 -6.74
N HIS A 80 17.34 -5.32 -6.15
CA HIS A 80 17.28 -6.23 -5.00
C HIS A 80 16.43 -7.48 -5.29
N PRO A 81 16.79 -8.31 -6.28
CA PRO A 81 16.02 -9.51 -6.63
C PRO A 81 15.87 -10.50 -5.46
N LEU A 82 16.83 -10.53 -4.51
CA LEU A 82 16.78 -11.38 -3.33
C LEU A 82 15.71 -10.96 -2.31
N ASN A 83 15.27 -9.70 -2.34
CA ASN A 83 14.24 -9.19 -1.43
C ASN A 83 12.83 -9.35 -2.00
N TRP A 84 12.69 -9.89 -3.22
CA TRP A 84 11.38 -10.12 -3.82
C TRP A 84 10.57 -11.07 -2.93
N PRO A 85 9.27 -10.80 -2.72
CA PRO A 85 8.41 -11.73 -2.01
C PRO A 85 8.39 -13.09 -2.70
N SER A 86 8.31 -14.18 -1.93
CA SER A 86 8.47 -15.56 -2.43
C SER A 86 7.50 -15.97 -3.55
N ASP A 87 6.36 -15.29 -3.65
CA ASP A 87 5.34 -15.52 -4.67
C ASP A 87 5.75 -14.99 -6.05
N PHE A 88 6.80 -14.16 -6.10
CA PHE A 88 7.32 -13.55 -7.32
C PHE A 88 8.76 -13.99 -7.57
N ARG A 89 9.07 -14.25 -8.84
CA ARG A 89 10.39 -14.65 -9.30
C ARG A 89 10.97 -13.55 -10.18
N PRO A 90 12.11 -12.97 -9.80
CA PRO A 90 12.87 -12.05 -10.65
C PRO A 90 13.19 -12.64 -12.04
N GLY A 91 13.52 -13.93 -12.08
CA GLY A 91 14.05 -14.60 -13.26
C GLY A 91 15.58 -14.63 -13.25
N THR A 92 16.15 -15.11 -14.35
CA THR A 92 17.59 -15.31 -14.52
C THR A 92 18.21 -14.13 -15.26
N CYS A 93 19.33 -13.61 -14.76
CA CYS A 93 20.14 -12.66 -15.51
C CYS A 93 20.99 -13.39 -16.56
N LEU A 94 20.86 -12.98 -17.82
CA LEU A 94 21.61 -13.56 -18.95
C LEU A 94 22.96 -12.87 -19.14
N GLN A 95 23.03 -11.56 -18.92
CA GLN A 95 24.25 -10.77 -19.08
C GLN A 95 24.51 -9.88 -17.86
N CYS A 96 25.64 -10.15 -17.20
CA CYS A 96 26.13 -9.40 -16.06
C CYS A 96 27.30 -8.51 -16.43
N GLU A 97 27.21 -7.24 -16.06
CA GLU A 97 28.25 -6.25 -16.31
C GLU A 97 28.77 -5.71 -14.98
N ALA A 98 30.10 -5.73 -14.84
CA ALA A 98 30.75 -5.08 -13.72
C ALA A 98 30.71 -3.56 -13.91
N THR A 99 30.20 -2.86 -12.90
CA THR A 99 30.16 -1.41 -12.82
C THR A 99 31.04 -0.95 -11.65
N GLY A 100 31.37 0.34 -11.58
CA GLY A 100 32.15 0.89 -10.46
C GLY A 100 31.47 0.76 -9.08
N SER A 101 30.19 0.39 -9.05
CA SER A 101 29.36 0.28 -7.85
C SER A 101 28.77 -1.12 -7.60
N GLY A 102 29.18 -2.14 -8.37
CA GLY A 102 28.65 -3.52 -8.27
C GLY A 102 28.40 -4.15 -9.64
N ASN A 103 27.71 -5.29 -9.68
CA ASN A 103 27.31 -5.90 -10.95
C ASN A 103 25.86 -5.56 -11.27
N VAL A 104 25.61 -5.17 -12.51
CA VAL A 104 24.28 -4.86 -13.05
C VAL A 104 23.94 -5.88 -14.12
N CYS A 105 22.69 -6.33 -14.15
CA CYS A 105 22.17 -7.17 -15.20
C CYS A 105 21.72 -6.30 -16.39
N SER A 106 22.32 -6.50 -17.56
CA SER A 106 21.93 -5.79 -18.78
C SER A 106 20.90 -6.55 -19.62
N GLU A 107 20.71 -7.86 -19.37
CA GLU A 107 19.72 -8.68 -20.06
C GLU A 107 19.09 -9.72 -19.13
N TRP A 108 17.76 -9.77 -19.09
CA TRP A 108 16.97 -10.71 -18.26
C TRP A 108 16.24 -11.74 -19.11
N ASP A 109 16.30 -13.00 -18.68
CA ASP A 109 15.54 -14.10 -19.29
C ASP A 109 14.03 -13.96 -19.04
N ASN A 110 13.26 -14.76 -19.76
CA ASN A 110 11.81 -14.78 -19.74
C ASN A 110 11.22 -15.79 -18.73
N ASP A 111 12.03 -16.32 -17.83
CA ASP A 111 11.71 -17.37 -16.85
C ASP A 111 11.14 -16.85 -15.51
N GLY A 112 11.18 -15.53 -15.30
CA GLY A 112 10.61 -14.84 -14.14
C GLY A 112 9.07 -14.80 -14.15
N THR A 113 8.50 -14.25 -13.08
CA THR A 113 7.04 -14.04 -13.00
C THR A 113 6.59 -13.09 -14.09
N ARG A 114 5.57 -13.49 -14.85
CA ARG A 114 4.99 -12.69 -15.94
C ARG A 114 4.38 -11.42 -15.41
N PHE A 115 4.46 -10.36 -16.21
CA PHE A 115 3.73 -9.12 -15.95
C PHE A 115 2.22 -9.42 -15.86
N PRO A 116 1.57 -9.24 -14.70
CA PRO A 116 0.26 -9.81 -14.46
C PRO A 116 -0.89 -8.86 -14.81
N PHE A 117 -0.59 -7.66 -15.31
CA PHE A 117 -1.58 -6.63 -15.54
C PHE A 117 -2.12 -6.65 -16.99
N PRO A 118 -3.41 -6.96 -17.20
CA PRO A 118 -3.99 -7.05 -18.53
C PRO A 118 -4.14 -5.66 -19.18
N GLY A 119 -4.14 -5.62 -20.52
CA GLY A 119 -4.35 -4.38 -21.29
C GLY A 119 -3.07 -3.58 -21.58
N ALA A 120 -1.95 -3.91 -20.95
CA ALA A 120 -0.64 -3.39 -21.33
C ALA A 120 -0.09 -4.13 -22.57
N LEU A 121 -0.59 -3.79 -23.76
CA LEU A 121 -0.21 -4.48 -25.00
C LEU A 121 1.30 -4.39 -25.32
N ARG A 122 2.01 -3.39 -24.78
CA ARG A 122 3.47 -3.24 -24.92
C ARG A 122 4.28 -4.18 -24.04
N ASP A 123 3.67 -4.66 -22.96
CA ASP A 123 4.31 -5.52 -21.95
C ASP A 123 3.89 -6.99 -22.07
N ALA A 124 3.05 -7.29 -23.06
CA ALA A 124 2.55 -8.63 -23.32
C ALA A 124 3.72 -9.61 -23.54
N GLY A 125 3.77 -10.63 -22.69
CA GLY A 125 4.81 -11.67 -22.73
C GLY A 125 6.07 -11.35 -21.93
N LYS A 126 6.23 -10.15 -21.38
CA LYS A 126 7.40 -9.80 -20.54
C LYS A 126 7.24 -10.27 -19.10
N THR A 127 8.37 -10.47 -18.43
CA THR A 127 8.40 -10.69 -16.98
C THR A 127 8.33 -9.36 -16.25
N MET A 128 7.97 -9.39 -14.96
CA MET A 128 8.01 -8.21 -14.10
C MET A 128 9.42 -7.58 -14.08
N MET A 129 10.48 -8.40 -14.04
CA MET A 129 11.85 -7.88 -14.05
C MET A 129 12.21 -7.21 -15.38
N GLN A 130 11.80 -7.79 -16.51
CA GLN A 130 12.01 -7.18 -17.82
C GLN A 130 11.29 -5.83 -17.97
N VAL A 131 10.11 -5.68 -17.37
CA VAL A 131 9.39 -4.40 -17.34
C VAL A 131 10.08 -3.39 -16.42
N LEU A 132 10.56 -3.81 -15.24
CA LEU A 132 11.36 -2.95 -14.35
C LEU A 132 12.67 -2.46 -15.00
N ALA A 133 13.27 -3.28 -15.87
CA ALA A 133 14.50 -2.97 -16.57
C ALA A 133 14.30 -2.13 -17.85
N MET A 134 13.05 -1.83 -18.24
CA MET A 134 12.76 -0.97 -19.38
C MET A 134 13.28 0.44 -19.18
N ASN A 135 13.73 1.06 -20.27
CA ASN A 135 14.25 2.42 -20.24
C ASN A 135 13.52 3.33 -21.23
N GLY A 136 13.58 4.64 -20.96
CA GLY A 136 13.05 5.66 -21.87
C GLY A 136 11.54 5.52 -22.12
N ASN A 137 11.15 5.40 -23.39
CA ASN A 137 9.76 5.36 -23.83
C ASN A 137 9.18 3.93 -23.95
N GLU A 138 9.91 2.91 -23.48
CA GLU A 138 9.47 1.51 -23.53
C GLU A 138 8.30 1.23 -22.58
N ASP A 139 8.29 1.90 -21.43
CA ASP A 139 7.19 1.94 -20.46
C ASP A 139 6.61 3.36 -20.40
N PRO A 140 5.52 3.65 -21.14
CA PRO A 140 4.89 4.96 -21.12
C PRO A 140 4.57 5.41 -19.69
N TYR A 141 5.05 6.60 -19.32
CA TYR A 141 4.98 7.17 -17.96
C TYR A 141 5.74 6.38 -16.89
N GLN A 142 6.37 5.25 -17.20
CA GLN A 142 6.87 4.28 -16.22
C GLN A 142 5.74 3.63 -15.40
N LEU A 143 4.54 3.52 -15.98
CA LEU A 143 3.38 2.97 -15.29
C LEU A 143 3.61 1.49 -14.93
N GLY A 144 4.15 0.69 -15.85
CA GLY A 144 4.44 -0.73 -15.63
C GLY A 144 5.40 -0.94 -14.46
N ALA A 145 6.52 -0.20 -14.45
CA ALA A 145 7.52 -0.25 -13.40
C ALA A 145 6.94 0.14 -12.03
N HIS A 146 6.16 1.23 -11.97
CA HIS A 146 5.50 1.64 -10.73
C HIS A 146 4.39 0.66 -10.28
N ALA A 147 3.65 0.04 -11.21
CA ALA A 147 2.64 -0.97 -10.88
C ALA A 147 3.28 -2.25 -10.31
N ILE A 148 4.41 -2.68 -10.86
CA ILE A 148 5.18 -3.82 -10.34
C ILE A 148 5.73 -3.52 -8.96
N ALA A 149 6.35 -2.36 -8.77
CA ALA A 149 6.84 -1.95 -7.45
C ALA A 149 5.69 -1.89 -6.43
N ALA A 150 4.51 -1.40 -6.83
CA ALA A 150 3.34 -1.40 -5.97
C ALA A 150 2.87 -2.82 -5.60
N LEU A 151 2.89 -3.75 -6.56
CA LEU A 151 2.55 -5.15 -6.32
C LEU A 151 3.55 -5.82 -5.37
N LEU A 152 4.86 -5.65 -5.61
CA LEU A 152 5.92 -6.20 -4.76
C LEU A 152 5.86 -5.60 -3.35
N ASN A 153 5.70 -4.27 -3.24
CA ASN A 153 5.51 -3.60 -1.96
C ASN A 153 4.28 -4.14 -1.21
N SER A 154 3.18 -4.42 -1.90
CA SER A 154 1.96 -4.95 -1.27
C SER A 154 2.08 -6.38 -0.73
N ALA A 155 3.09 -7.13 -1.20
CA ALA A 155 3.39 -8.49 -0.79
C ALA A 155 4.68 -8.61 0.06
N ALA A 156 5.40 -7.50 0.25
CA ALA A 156 6.68 -7.51 0.93
C ALA A 156 6.54 -7.86 2.43
N PRO A 157 7.46 -8.67 2.98
CA PRO A 157 7.48 -9.01 4.40
C PRO A 157 8.08 -7.85 5.22
N TYR A 158 7.35 -6.75 5.33
CA TYR A 158 7.82 -5.59 6.06
C TYR A 158 8.08 -5.88 7.55
N PRO A 159 9.06 -5.20 8.16
CA PRO A 159 9.25 -5.24 9.60
C PRO A 159 8.00 -4.79 10.36
N ALA A 160 7.90 -5.16 11.63
CA ALA A 160 6.80 -4.74 12.49
C ALA A 160 6.61 -3.21 12.45
N ASN A 161 5.33 -2.79 12.43
CA ASN A 161 4.89 -1.40 12.33
C ASN A 161 5.07 -0.72 10.97
N TYR A 162 5.62 -1.38 9.95
CA TYR A 162 5.62 -0.86 8.58
C TYR A 162 4.47 -1.42 7.77
N SER A 163 3.87 -0.61 6.88
CA SER A 163 2.81 -1.05 5.98
C SER A 163 2.83 -0.28 4.68
N TYR A 164 2.60 -0.98 3.57
CA TYR A 164 2.35 -0.33 2.28
C TYR A 164 0.97 0.35 2.21
N GLY A 165 0.00 -0.16 2.98
CA GLY A 165 -1.38 0.31 2.98
C GLY A 165 -2.28 -0.33 1.92
N TYR A 166 -1.74 -1.06 0.95
CA TYR A 166 -2.49 -1.83 -0.04
C TYR A 166 -2.05 -3.30 -0.04
N ASN A 167 -2.99 -4.22 -0.32
CA ASN A 167 -2.67 -5.61 -0.58
C ASN A 167 -2.62 -5.85 -2.11
N THR A 168 -2.17 -7.02 -2.54
CA THR A 168 -2.03 -7.36 -3.97
C THR A 168 -3.34 -7.22 -4.75
N ARG A 169 -4.48 -7.61 -4.15
CA ARG A 169 -5.81 -7.50 -4.75
C ARG A 169 -6.17 -6.05 -5.06
N ASP A 170 -5.91 -5.14 -4.13
CA ASP A 170 -6.19 -3.71 -4.32
C ASP A 170 -5.39 -3.13 -5.50
N ILE A 171 -4.14 -3.58 -5.70
CA ILE A 171 -3.30 -3.11 -6.81
C ILE A 171 -3.88 -3.53 -8.16
N TYR A 172 -4.38 -4.78 -8.27
CA TYR A 172 -5.11 -5.21 -9.46
C TYR A 172 -6.40 -4.40 -9.68
N ASP A 173 -7.14 -4.11 -8.62
CA ASP A 173 -8.38 -3.33 -8.73
C ASP A 173 -8.12 -1.88 -9.17
N LEU A 174 -7.04 -1.25 -8.68
CA LEU A 174 -6.59 0.07 -9.15
C LEU A 174 -6.18 0.04 -10.62
N TRP A 175 -5.41 -0.95 -11.04
CA TRP A 175 -5.01 -1.12 -12.44
C TRP A 175 -6.23 -1.24 -13.36
N ASN A 176 -7.12 -2.20 -13.06
CA ASN A 176 -8.29 -2.49 -13.89
C ASN A 176 -9.22 -1.28 -14.02
N ARG A 177 -9.22 -0.39 -13.02
CA ARG A 177 -10.05 0.81 -13.02
C ARG A 177 -9.45 1.95 -13.82
N TYR A 178 -8.15 2.19 -13.70
CA TYR A 178 -7.54 3.44 -14.15
C TYR A 178 -6.53 3.30 -15.29
N ALA A 179 -5.93 2.13 -15.51
CA ALA A 179 -4.85 1.98 -16.48
C ALA A 179 -5.25 2.35 -17.92
N ALA A 180 -6.52 2.15 -18.29
CA ALA A 180 -7.03 2.49 -19.62
C ALA A 180 -7.56 3.94 -19.75
N THR A 181 -7.94 4.57 -18.63
CA THR A 181 -8.66 5.85 -18.62
C THR A 181 -7.82 7.01 -18.13
N ASP A 182 -6.92 6.75 -17.18
CA ASP A 182 -6.00 7.72 -16.58
C ASP A 182 -4.67 7.04 -16.20
N PRO A 183 -3.86 6.60 -17.20
CA PRO A 183 -2.62 5.88 -16.95
C PRO A 183 -1.58 6.74 -16.20
N GLU A 184 -1.52 8.04 -16.49
CA GLU A 184 -0.58 8.95 -15.83
C GLU A 184 -0.99 9.23 -14.38
N GLY A 185 -2.29 9.45 -14.11
CA GLY A 185 -2.79 9.60 -12.75
C GLY A 185 -2.60 8.32 -11.92
N LEU A 186 -2.85 7.15 -12.51
CA LEU A 186 -2.56 5.86 -11.86
C LEU A 186 -1.07 5.70 -11.55
N LYS A 187 -0.20 6.04 -12.50
CA LYS A 187 1.25 6.03 -12.28
C LYS A 187 1.64 6.95 -11.13
N ASN A 188 1.14 8.19 -11.10
CA ASN A 188 1.45 9.16 -10.04
C ASN A 188 0.96 8.68 -8.67
N MET A 189 -0.18 7.96 -8.63
CA MET A 189 -0.66 7.30 -7.42
C MET A 189 0.33 6.23 -6.94
N PHE A 190 0.73 5.30 -7.81
CA PHE A 190 1.71 4.28 -7.46
C PHE A 190 3.07 4.87 -7.08
N GLN A 191 3.52 5.91 -7.77
CA GLN A 191 4.74 6.63 -7.44
C GLN A 191 4.69 7.18 -6.00
N SER A 192 3.62 7.87 -5.63
CA SER A 192 3.45 8.42 -4.28
C SER A 192 3.45 7.34 -3.18
N LEU A 193 3.03 6.13 -3.52
CA LEU A 193 3.03 4.97 -2.62
C LEU A 193 4.42 4.31 -2.54
N ASN A 194 5.12 4.20 -3.67
CA ASN A 194 6.41 3.52 -3.79
C ASN A 194 7.59 4.37 -3.34
N GLU A 195 7.51 5.69 -3.44
CA GLU A 195 8.57 6.64 -3.08
C GLU A 195 8.46 7.10 -1.63
N ARG A 196 8.35 6.12 -0.72
CA ARG A 196 8.31 6.33 0.73
C ARG A 196 9.59 5.81 1.36
N VAL A 197 9.61 5.72 2.69
CA VAL A 197 10.69 5.01 3.38
C VAL A 197 10.65 3.52 3.02
N CYS A 198 11.76 3.00 2.51
CA CYS A 198 11.95 1.58 2.26
C CYS A 198 12.67 0.96 3.47
N PRO A 199 11.98 0.16 4.31
CA PRO A 199 12.57 -0.46 5.50
C PRO A 199 13.23 -1.81 5.20
N LEU A 200 13.08 -2.31 3.97
CA LEU A 200 13.77 -3.50 3.51
C LEU A 200 15.21 -3.04 3.26
N GLY A 201 16.12 -3.46 4.14
CA GLY A 201 17.50 -3.02 4.08
C GLY A 201 18.17 -3.40 2.76
N ASN A 202 19.48 -3.15 2.73
CA ASN A 202 20.34 -3.42 1.59
C ASN A 202 20.78 -4.89 1.52
N GLU A 203 20.01 -5.81 2.13
CA GLU A 203 20.29 -7.24 1.98
C GLU A 203 20.13 -7.57 0.48
N GLY A 204 21.24 -7.90 -0.19
CA GLY A 204 21.27 -8.04 -1.64
C GLY A 204 21.83 -6.85 -2.44
N ASP A 205 22.31 -5.77 -1.81
CA ASP A 205 23.14 -4.72 -2.48
C ASP A 205 24.41 -5.31 -3.13
N ALA A 206 24.82 -6.51 -2.69
CA ALA A 206 25.88 -7.27 -3.30
C ALA A 206 25.37 -7.96 -4.57
N GLN A 207 25.36 -7.19 -5.67
CA GLN A 207 25.27 -7.66 -7.06
C GLN A 207 23.87 -8.14 -7.49
N GLN A 208 23.27 -7.45 -8.48
CA GLN A 208 22.05 -7.92 -9.17
C GLN A 208 22.23 -9.33 -9.75
N CYS A 209 23.48 -9.68 -10.07
CA CYS A 209 23.88 -10.95 -10.61
C CYS A 209 25.41 -11.15 -10.50
N THR A 210 25.89 -12.38 -10.64
CA THR A 210 27.33 -12.67 -10.58
C THR A 210 27.94 -12.66 -11.98
N VAL A 211 29.06 -11.95 -12.19
CA VAL A 211 29.83 -12.07 -13.43
C VAL A 211 30.47 -13.46 -13.48
N SER A 212 30.06 -14.28 -14.46
CA SER A 212 30.78 -15.53 -14.74
C SER A 212 32.14 -15.17 -15.33
N LEU A 213 33.22 -15.48 -14.61
CA LEU A 213 34.60 -15.26 -15.07
C LEU A 213 35.03 -16.26 -16.17
N ASP A 214 34.19 -17.26 -16.47
CA ASP A 214 34.40 -18.16 -17.59
C ASP A 214 33.86 -17.53 -18.87
N GLY A 215 34.65 -16.63 -19.46
CA GLY A 215 34.45 -16.21 -20.85
C GLY A 215 34.43 -17.41 -21.79
N PRO A 216 33.84 -17.28 -23.00
CA PRO A 216 33.84 -18.38 -23.98
C PRO A 216 35.29 -18.79 -24.26
N LYS A 217 35.64 -20.03 -23.86
CA LYS A 217 36.95 -20.61 -24.19
C LYS A 217 37.14 -20.48 -25.71
N PRO A 218 38.20 -19.80 -26.20
CA PRO A 218 38.45 -19.74 -27.63
C PRO A 218 38.62 -21.17 -28.12
N GLY A 219 37.68 -21.61 -28.95
CA GLY A 219 37.73 -22.92 -29.57
C GLY A 219 39.06 -23.06 -30.31
N LYS A 220 39.87 -24.03 -29.88
CA LYS A 220 41.03 -24.49 -30.65
C LYS A 220 40.52 -24.90 -32.03
N LYS A 221 40.74 -24.04 -33.03
CA LYS A 221 40.69 -24.47 -34.43
C LYS A 221 41.80 -25.51 -34.60
N ARG A 222 41.36 -26.69 -35.04
CA ARG A 222 42.23 -27.80 -35.46
C ARG A 222 43.05 -27.39 -36.67
#